data_AF-A0A3D5Q636-F1
#
_entry.id   AF-A0A3D5Q636-F1
#
_cell.length_a   1.000
_cell.length_b   1.000
_cell.length_c   1.000
_cell.angle_alpha   90.00
_cell.angle_beta   90.00
_cell.angle_gamma   90.00
#
_symmetry.space_group_name_H-M   'P 1'
#
loop_
_entity.id
_entity.type
_entity.pdbx_description
1 polymer ?
#
loop_
_entity_poly.entity_id
_entity_poly.type
_entity_poly.pdbx_seq_one_letter_code
_entity_poly.pdbx_strand_id
1 'polypeptide(L)' 'RLFHEETVRLFDPQPVAFRCSCSRERTLKALQSVGQDECYSIIEEQGSIDMDCQFCHARYSFNRNDIDHLFTGHSLH' A
#
# COMPACT_ATOMS: atom_id res chain seq x y z
N ARG A 1 2.35 -41.60 -3.43
CA ARG A 1 1.92 -41.18 -2.07
C ARG A 1 3.19 -41.12 -1.23
N LEU A 2 3.55 -39.96 -0.66
CA LEU A 2 4.94 -39.70 -0.23
C LEU A 2 5.41 -40.49 1.03
N PHE A 3 4.49 -40.99 1.88
CA PHE A 3 4.83 -41.64 3.15
C PHE A 3 3.97 -42.89 3.40
N HIS A 4 4.07 -43.89 2.53
CA HIS A 4 3.19 -45.07 2.63
C HIS A 4 3.64 -46.13 3.65
N GLU A 5 4.89 -46.07 4.16
CA GLU A 5 5.46 -47.06 5.10
C GLU A 5 5.72 -46.50 6.50
N GLU A 6 5.41 -45.22 6.75
CA GLU A 6 5.71 -44.53 8.02
C GLU A 6 4.43 -43.99 8.69
N THR A 7 4.43 -43.97 10.03
CA THR A 7 3.34 -43.37 10.82
C THR A 7 3.51 -41.84 10.85
N VAL A 8 2.68 -41.13 10.09
CA VAL A 8 2.71 -39.66 10.00
C VAL A 8 2.15 -39.03 11.28
N ARG A 9 2.95 -38.20 11.96
CA ARG A 9 2.47 -37.34 13.05
C ARG A 9 1.91 -36.04 12.48
N LEU A 10 0.59 -35.84 12.60
CA LEU A 10 -0.11 -34.61 12.22
C LEU A 10 -0.18 -33.65 13.41
N PHE A 11 0.09 -32.37 13.15
CA PHE A 11 -0.12 -31.27 14.10
C PHE A 11 -1.43 -30.54 13.80
N ASP A 12 -1.89 -29.72 14.74
CA ASP A 12 -3.06 -28.88 14.51
C ASP A 12 -2.82 -27.93 13.32
N PRO A 13 -3.75 -27.91 12.33
CA PRO A 13 -3.59 -27.09 11.16
C PRO A 13 -3.67 -25.61 11.53
N GLN A 14 -2.75 -24.81 10.99
CA GLN A 14 -2.85 -23.36 11.05
C GLN A 14 -3.60 -22.85 9.82
N PRO A 15 -4.60 -21.97 9.98
CA PRO A 15 -5.31 -21.39 8.85
C PRO A 15 -4.38 -20.48 8.06
N VAL A 16 -4.29 -20.71 6.75
CA VAL A 16 -3.51 -19.89 5.83
C VAL A 16 -4.46 -19.00 5.04
N ALA A 17 -4.18 -17.70 5.02
CA ALA A 17 -4.94 -16.72 4.27
C ALA A 17 -4.01 -15.67 3.68
N PHE A 18 -4.40 -15.13 2.53
CA PHE A 18 -3.73 -13.98 1.93
C PHE A 18 -3.93 -12.73 2.81
N ARG A 19 -2.85 -11.99 3.06
CA ARG A 19 -2.89 -10.67 3.71
C ARG A 19 -1.90 -9.73 3.04
N CYS A 20 -2.36 -8.53 2.71
CA CYS A 20 -1.50 -7.43 2.26
C CYS A 20 -1.42 -6.36 3.35
N SER A 21 -0.25 -5.76 3.50
CA SER A 21 0.00 -4.71 4.48
C SER A 21 -0.11 -3.29 3.90
N CYS A 22 -0.66 -3.14 2.69
CA CYS A 22 -0.90 -1.83 2.12
C CYS A 22 -1.99 -1.09 2.90
N SER A 23 -1.91 0.24 2.91
CA SER A 23 -2.94 1.09 3.47
C SER A 23 -2.91 2.42 2.75
N ARG A 24 -4.01 3.17 2.80
CA ARG A 24 -4.08 4.51 2.20
C ARG A 24 -2.95 5.42 2.70
N GLU A 25 -2.68 5.39 4.00
CA GLU A 25 -1.62 6.19 4.63
C GLU A 25 -0.23 5.81 4.13
N ARG A 26 0.08 4.51 4.03
CA ARG A 26 1.37 4.03 3.52
C ARG A 26 1.56 4.40 2.05
N THR A 27 0.50 4.27 1.25
CA THR A 27 0.52 4.63 -0.17
C THR A 27 0.68 6.15 -0.35
N LEU A 28 -0.03 6.97 0.45
CA LEU A 28 0.13 8.43 0.43
C LEU A 28 1.57 8.85 0.78
N LYS A 29 2.17 8.24 1.81
CA LYS A 29 3.57 8.52 2.19
C LYS A 29 4.57 8.20 1.09
N ALA A 30 4.28 7.27 0.19
CA ALA A 30 5.15 6.98 -0.94
C ALA A 30 5.27 8.18 -1.91
N LEU A 31 4.26 9.06 -1.97
CA LEU A 31 4.32 10.28 -2.80
C LEU A 31 5.33 11.33 -2.27
N GLN A 32 5.86 11.16 -1.05
CA GLN A 32 6.93 12.03 -0.54
C GLN A 32 8.19 11.94 -1.39
N SER A 33 8.49 10.79 -1.99
CA SER A 33 9.68 10.64 -2.86
C SER A 33 9.52 11.26 -4.24
N VAL A 34 8.27 11.52 -4.67
CA VAL A 34 7.95 12.23 -5.93
C VAL A 34 8.14 13.74 -5.72
N GLY A 35 7.75 14.25 -4.56
CA GLY A 35 7.90 15.66 -4.21
C GLY A 35 6.64 16.48 -4.49
N GLN A 36 6.53 17.61 -3.79
CA GLN A 36 5.30 18.41 -3.74
C GLN A 36 4.92 19.00 -5.09
N ASP A 37 5.87 19.63 -5.78
CA ASP A 37 5.62 20.33 -7.04
C ASP A 37 5.16 19.38 -8.15
N GLU A 38 5.81 18.21 -8.27
CA GLU A 38 5.43 17.18 -9.24
C GLU A 38 4.06 16.57 -8.90
N CYS A 39 3.77 16.32 -7.61
CA CYS A 39 2.44 15.87 -7.20
C CYS A 39 1.34 16.89 -7.57
N TYR A 40 1.61 18.18 -7.39
CA TYR A 40 0.66 19.22 -7.78
C TYR A 40 0.48 19.33 -9.29
N SER A 41 1.55 19.21 -10.08
CA SER A 41 1.42 19.25 -11.55
C SER A 41 0.57 18.11 -12.06
N ILE A 42 0.75 16.89 -11.54
CA ILE A 42 -0.07 15.73 -11.90
C ILE A 42 -1.54 15.98 -11.57
N ILE A 43 -1.83 16.56 -10.40
CA ILE A 43 -3.21 16.87 -10.00
C ILE A 43 -3.83 17.97 -10.87
N GLU A 44 -3.05 18.97 -11.29
CA GLU A 44 -3.54 20.02 -12.19
C GLU A 44 -3.91 19.48 -13.57
N GLU A 45 -3.14 18.50 -14.06
CA GLU A 45 -3.37 17.87 -15.36
C GLU A 45 -4.47 16.80 -15.33
N GLN A 46 -4.53 15.99 -14.27
CA GLN A 46 -5.31 14.75 -14.20
C GLN A 46 -6.45 14.80 -13.17
N GLY A 47 -6.49 15.81 -12.31
CA GLY A 47 -7.48 15.98 -11.23
C GLY A 47 -7.15 15.20 -9.94
N SER A 48 -6.43 14.08 -10.04
CA SER A 48 -6.01 13.25 -8.91
C SER A 48 -4.78 12.41 -9.25
N ILE A 49 -4.15 11.84 -8.22
CA ILE A 49 -3.11 10.81 -8.36
C ILE A 49 -3.72 9.46 -7.98
N ASP A 50 -3.75 8.53 -8.93
CA ASP A 50 -4.22 7.16 -8.72
C ASP A 50 -3.04 6.20 -8.56
N MET A 51 -3.11 5.34 -7.55
CA MET A 51 -2.07 4.36 -7.22
C MET A 51 -2.65 2.98 -6.97
N ASP A 52 -2.08 1.98 -7.64
CA ASP A 52 -2.45 0.58 -7.50
C ASP A 52 -1.38 -0.20 -6.71
N CYS A 53 -1.81 -0.94 -5.68
CA CYS A 53 -0.93 -1.85 -4.96
C CYS A 53 -0.59 -3.07 -5.83
N GLN A 54 0.69 -3.27 -6.14
CA GLN A 54 1.16 -4.38 -6.99
C GLN A 54 1.03 -5.78 -6.35
N PHE A 55 0.62 -5.87 -5.08
CA PHE A 55 0.45 -7.15 -4.37
C PHE A 55 -1.00 -7.58 -4.22
N CYS A 56 -1.90 -6.64 -3.94
CA CYS A 56 -3.32 -6.93 -3.69
C CYS A 56 -4.28 -6.22 -4.65
N HIS A 57 -3.76 -5.40 -5.56
CA HIS A 57 -4.53 -4.60 -6.52
C HIS A 57 -5.52 -3.61 -5.90
N ALA A 58 -5.36 -3.28 -4.62
CA ALA A 58 -6.08 -2.18 -4.01
C ALA A 58 -5.73 -0.87 -4.73
N ARG A 59 -6.76 -0.08 -5.05
CA ARG A 59 -6.63 1.24 -5.68
C ARG A 59 -6.79 2.34 -4.66
N TYR A 60 -5.95 3.35 -4.73
CA TYR A 60 -6.02 4.56 -3.91
C TYR A 60 -5.98 5.79 -4.80
N SER A 61 -6.82 6.76 -4.50
CA SER A 61 -6.85 8.05 -5.20
C SER A 61 -6.60 9.18 -4.20
N PHE A 62 -5.76 10.13 -4.60
CA PHE A 62 -5.34 11.26 -3.78
C PHE A 62 -5.60 12.56 -4.52
N ASN A 63 -6.19 13.52 -3.82
CA ASN A 63 -6.48 14.85 -4.33
C ASN A 63 -5.52 15.90 -3.73
N ARG A 64 -5.70 17.17 -4.11
CA ARG A 64 -4.86 18.27 -3.62
C ARG A 64 -4.82 18.34 -2.10
N ASN A 65 -5.95 18.17 -1.42
CA ASN A 65 -6.01 18.24 0.04
C ASN A 65 -5.20 17.11 0.70
N ASP A 66 -5.17 15.91 0.12
CA ASP A 66 -4.31 14.82 0.60
C ASP A 66 -2.82 15.17 0.50
N ILE A 67 -2.41 15.77 -0.63
CA ILE A 67 -1.04 16.21 -0.87
C ILE A 67 -0.69 17.39 0.05
N ASP A 68 -1.61 18.32 0.25
CA ASP A 68 -1.44 19.43 1.18
C ASP A 68 -1.16 18.88 2.58
N HIS A 69 -1.95 17.94 3.09
CA HIS A 69 -1.71 17.30 4.38
C HIS A 69 -0.38 16.54 4.44
N LEU A 70 0.05 15.92 3.33
CA LEU A 70 1.31 15.19 3.27
C LEU A 70 2.52 16.11 3.49
N PHE A 71 2.49 17.32 2.92
CA PHE A 71 3.62 18.26 2.94
C PHE A 71 3.50 19.36 4.00
N THR A 72 2.30 19.75 4.44
CA THR A 72 2.12 20.70 5.57
C THR A 72 2.42 20.09 6.94
N GLY A 73 2.40 18.76 7.05
CA GLY A 73 2.67 18.04 8.31
C GLY A 73 4.14 17.93 8.73
N HIS A 74 5.10 18.55 8.04
CA HIS A 74 6.56 18.38 8.31
C HIS A 74 7.27 19.63 8.88
N SER A 75 6.53 20.55 9.50
CA SER A 75 7.16 21.52 10.42
C SER A 75 6.95 21.05 11.86
N LEU A 76 8.06 20.69 12.51
CA LEU A 76 8.33 20.49 13.95
C LEU A 76 8.91 19.09 14.25
N HIS A 77 10.22 18.94 14.06
CA HIS A 77 11.21 18.78 15.13
C HIS A 77 12.64 18.84 14.58
#